data_AF-A0A4Q3DRT7-F1
#
_entry.id   AF-A0A4Q3DRT7-F1
#
_cell.length_a   1.000
_cell.length_b   1.000
_cell.length_c   1.000
_cell.angle_alpha   90.00
_cell.angle_beta   90.00
_cell.angle_gamma   90.00
#
_symmetry.space_group_name_H-M   'P 1'
#
loop_
_entity.id
_entity.type
_entity.pdbx_description
1 polymer ?
#
loop_
_entity_poly.entity_id
_entity_poly.type
_entity_poly.pdbx_seq_one_letter_code
_entity_poly.pdbx_strand_id
1 'polypeptide(L)'
;MTVLRSILALAVATWIAVPAAAHAEANDPISVKINMARILRISAPAATVIIGNPGVADVTIQDPQTLVLTGKSYGQTNLIVLDSMGNPVADTMVTVVQAQSDLVTVYMGTARTTFACSPVCQPTIMMGDENSFTASTFESSQTISTAAGGGAQ
;
A
#
# COMPACT_ATOMS: atom_id res chain seq x y z
N MET A 1 -71.22 -41.27 -30.66
CA MET A 1 -71.38 -40.04 -29.85
C MET A 1 -70.08 -39.83 -29.09
N THR A 2 -69.05 -39.30 -29.75
CA THR A 2 -68.63 -37.87 -29.77
C THR A 2 -67.80 -37.45 -28.54
N VAL A 3 -66.47 -37.49 -28.76
CA VAL A 3 -65.43 -36.50 -28.40
C VAL A 3 -65.20 -36.13 -26.93
N LEU A 4 -64.03 -36.49 -26.38
CA LEU A 4 -63.33 -35.69 -25.36
C LEU A 4 -61.82 -36.05 -25.35
N ARG A 5 -61.03 -35.45 -26.25
CA ARG A 5 -60.19 -34.25 -26.03
C ARG A 5 -58.93 -34.52 -25.19
N SER A 6 -57.85 -34.68 -25.93
CA SER A 6 -56.44 -34.63 -25.52
C SER A 6 -56.16 -33.48 -24.56
N ILE A 7 -55.66 -33.79 -23.36
CA ILE A 7 -55.11 -32.79 -22.44
C ILE A 7 -53.59 -32.83 -22.60
N LEU A 8 -53.12 -31.89 -23.42
CA LEU A 8 -51.74 -31.48 -23.59
C LEU A 8 -51.32 -30.79 -22.28
N ALA A 9 -50.65 -31.51 -21.37
CA ALA A 9 -50.09 -30.93 -20.16
C ALA A 9 -48.81 -30.17 -20.52
N LEU A 10 -48.97 -28.87 -20.69
CA LEU A 10 -47.94 -27.88 -21.00
C LEU A 10 -46.91 -27.82 -19.85
N ALA A 11 -45.72 -28.40 -20.05
CA ALA A 11 -44.59 -28.26 -19.14
C ALA A 11 -44.03 -26.83 -19.24
N VAL A 12 -44.46 -25.95 -18.34
CA VAL A 12 -43.91 -24.59 -18.19
C VAL A 12 -42.58 -24.72 -17.44
N ALA A 13 -41.48 -24.75 -18.19
CA ALA A 13 -40.13 -24.66 -17.64
C ALA A 13 -39.89 -23.21 -17.19
N THR A 14 -40.15 -22.91 -15.93
CA THR A 14 -39.76 -21.65 -15.29
C THR A 14 -38.24 -21.61 -15.15
N TRP A 15 -37.57 -20.94 -16.09
CA TRP A 15 -36.18 -20.52 -15.95
C TRP A 15 -36.10 -19.49 -14.81
N ILE A 16 -35.59 -19.92 -13.66
CA ILE A 16 -35.21 -19.02 -12.57
C ILE A 16 -33.92 -18.33 -13.01
N ALA A 17 -34.03 -17.11 -13.51
CA ALA A 17 -32.89 -16.24 -13.76
C ALA A 17 -32.28 -15.87 -12.41
N VAL A 18 -31.16 -16.53 -12.06
CA VAL A 18 -30.38 -16.19 -10.88
C VAL A 18 -29.66 -14.87 -11.19
N PRO A 19 -29.94 -13.76 -10.49
CA PRO A 19 -29.19 -12.53 -10.71
C PRO A 19 -27.75 -12.79 -10.26
N ALA A 20 -26.81 -12.64 -11.18
CA ALA A 20 -25.39 -12.60 -10.85
C ALA A 20 -25.16 -11.38 -9.95
N ALA A 21 -24.89 -11.63 -8.66
CA ALA A 21 -24.46 -10.58 -7.75
C ALA A 21 -23.16 -9.99 -8.32
N ALA A 22 -23.23 -8.75 -8.79
CA ALA A 22 -22.05 -7.99 -9.13
C ALA A 22 -21.24 -7.79 -7.85
N HIS A 23 -20.10 -8.48 -7.76
CA HIS A 23 -19.12 -8.22 -6.72
C HIS A 23 -18.59 -6.82 -6.97
N ALA A 24 -19.01 -5.85 -6.16
CA ALA A 24 -18.34 -4.56 -6.08
C ALA A 24 -16.92 -4.85 -5.58
N GLU A 25 -15.93 -4.71 -6.45
CA GLU A 25 -14.53 -4.71 -6.04
C GLU A 25 -14.36 -3.55 -5.06
N ALA A 26 -14.20 -3.88 -3.78
CA ALA A 26 -13.85 -2.90 -2.78
C ALA A 26 -12.48 -2.34 -3.19
N ASN A 27 -12.44 -1.04 -3.51
CA ASN A 27 -11.18 -0.32 -3.69
C ASN A 27 -10.47 -0.26 -2.33
N ASP A 28 -9.66 -1.29 -2.05
CA ASP A 28 -8.94 -1.37 -0.79
C ASP A 28 -8.02 -0.15 -0.62
N PRO A 29 -7.92 0.42 0.60
CA PRO A 29 -6.99 1.50 0.89
C PRO A 29 -5.56 1.09 0.57
N ILE A 30 -4.84 1.93 -0.17
CA ILE A 30 -3.45 1.68 -0.55
C ILE A 30 -2.53 2.23 0.54
N SER A 31 -1.77 1.35 1.18
CA SER A 31 -0.65 1.74 2.04
C SER A 31 0.68 1.66 1.28
N VAL A 32 1.51 2.69 1.40
CA VAL A 32 2.88 2.76 0.88
C VAL A 32 3.81 3.32 1.97
N LYS A 33 5.03 2.78 2.05
CA LYS A 33 6.04 3.27 2.99
C LYS A 33 6.69 4.55 2.43
N ILE A 34 7.05 5.48 3.31
CA ILE A 34 7.81 6.68 2.94
C ILE A 34 9.12 6.30 2.22
N ASN A 35 9.49 7.07 1.19
CA ASN A 35 10.66 6.84 0.34
C ASN A 35 10.68 5.47 -0.36
N MET A 36 9.54 4.80 -0.46
CA MET A 36 9.40 3.52 -1.15
C MET A 36 8.38 3.62 -2.27
N ALA A 37 8.59 2.80 -3.29
CA ALA A 37 7.65 2.63 -4.38
C ALA A 37 6.84 1.33 -4.21
N ARG A 38 5.60 1.36 -4.66
CA ARG A 38 4.69 0.21 -4.75
C ARG A 38 4.13 0.15 -6.16
N ILE A 39 4.19 -1.04 -6.76
CA ILE A 39 3.56 -1.29 -8.06
C ILE A 39 2.07 -1.53 -7.84
N LEU A 40 1.25 -0.80 -8.59
CA LEU A 40 -0.20 -0.96 -8.64
C LEU A 40 -0.58 -1.47 -10.03
N ARG A 41 -1.43 -2.48 -10.07
CA ARG A 41 -2.04 -3.00 -11.30
C ARG A 41 -3.51 -2.59 -11.32
N ILE A 42 -3.95 -2.04 -12.43
CA ILE A 42 -5.32 -1.54 -12.62
C ILE A 42 -6.06 -2.39 -13.66
N SER A 43 -7.38 -2.46 -13.53
CA SER A 43 -8.25 -3.32 -14.35
C SER A 43 -8.41 -2.83 -15.80
N ALA A 44 -8.13 -1.56 -16.07
CA ALA A 44 -8.24 -0.94 -17.40
C ALA A 44 -7.09 0.05 -17.67
N PRO A 45 -6.81 0.38 -18.95
CA PRO A 45 -5.76 1.34 -19.31
C PRO A 45 -5.97 2.73 -18.68
N ALA A 46 -4.96 3.25 -18.00
CA ALA A 46 -4.94 4.62 -17.48
C ALA A 46 -4.68 5.63 -18.62
N ALA A 47 -5.58 6.59 -18.78
CA ALA A 47 -5.35 7.75 -19.64
C ALA A 47 -4.98 9.00 -18.82
N THR A 48 -5.52 9.13 -17.62
CA THR A 48 -5.21 10.25 -16.71
C THR A 48 -5.06 9.72 -15.29
N VAL A 49 -4.04 10.20 -14.58
CA VAL A 49 -3.81 9.85 -13.18
C VAL A 49 -3.69 11.13 -12.36
N ILE A 50 -4.38 11.16 -11.23
CA ILE A 50 -4.48 12.33 -10.36
C ILE A 50 -4.14 11.89 -8.94
N ILE A 51 -3.20 12.61 -8.33
CA ILE A 51 -2.92 12.54 -6.90
C ILE A 51 -3.42 13.82 -6.25
N GLY A 52 -4.23 13.69 -5.20
CA GLY A 52 -4.76 14.86 -4.48
C GLY A 52 -3.67 15.79 -3.95
N ASN A 53 -2.62 15.23 -3.33
CA ASN A 53 -1.45 15.97 -2.83
C ASN A 53 -0.10 15.35 -3.28
N PRO A 54 0.56 15.90 -4.32
CA PRO A 54 1.87 15.44 -4.81
C PRO A 54 3.05 15.59 -3.82
N GLY A 55 2.84 16.33 -2.72
CA GLY A 55 3.77 16.41 -1.61
C GLY A 55 3.77 15.16 -0.73
N VAL A 56 2.64 14.44 -0.66
CA VAL A 56 2.45 13.22 0.15
C VAL A 56 2.88 11.99 -0.64
N ALA A 57 2.36 11.81 -1.85
CA ALA A 57 2.71 10.70 -2.73
C ALA A 57 2.82 11.19 -4.19
N ASP A 58 3.45 10.39 -5.03
CA ASP A 58 3.55 10.65 -6.47
C ASP A 58 3.37 9.35 -7.24
N VAL A 59 2.99 9.43 -8.51
CA VAL A 59 2.69 8.25 -9.33
C VAL A 59 3.17 8.41 -10.76
N THR A 60 3.82 7.38 -11.27
CA THR A 60 4.31 7.32 -12.65
C THR A 60 3.64 6.17 -13.38
N ILE A 61 3.23 6.40 -14.62
CA ILE A 61 2.70 5.35 -15.50
C ILE A 61 3.89 4.61 -16.12
N GLN A 62 4.03 3.32 -15.83
CA GLN A 62 5.07 2.48 -16.43
C GLN A 62 4.60 1.89 -17.76
N ASP A 63 3.36 1.41 -17.79
CA ASP A 63 2.65 0.92 -18.97
C ASP A 63 1.14 1.18 -18.78
N PRO A 64 0.28 0.94 -19.79
CA PRO A 64 -1.13 1.31 -19.70
C PRO A 64 -1.87 0.76 -18.47
N GLN A 65 -1.45 -0.37 -17.89
CA GLN A 65 -2.13 -1.01 -16.74
C GLN A 65 -1.26 -1.11 -15.49
N THR A 66 -0.05 -0.55 -15.51
CA THR A 66 0.91 -0.62 -14.41
C THR A 66 1.33 0.78 -13.98
N LEU A 67 1.04 1.10 -12.71
CA LEU A 67 1.42 2.35 -12.08
C LEU A 67 2.49 2.10 -11.01
N VAL A 68 3.43 3.03 -10.90
CA VAL A 68 4.45 3.05 -9.84
C VAL A 68 4.10 4.18 -8.88
N LEU A 69 3.54 3.84 -7.73
CA LEU A 69 3.21 4.79 -6.67
C LEU A 69 4.40 4.95 -5.73
N THR A 70 4.85 6.17 -5.46
CA THR A 70 5.95 6.48 -4.55
C THR A 70 5.47 7.31 -3.37
N GLY A 71 5.74 6.87 -2.14
CA GLY A 71 5.48 7.66 -0.93
C GLY A 71 6.58 8.70 -0.72
N LYS A 72 6.22 9.98 -0.59
CA LYS A 72 7.18 11.10 -0.44
C LYS A 72 7.20 11.67 0.97
N SER A 73 6.04 11.94 1.56
CA SER A 73 5.93 12.43 2.94
C SER A 73 4.74 11.79 3.65
N TYR A 74 4.74 11.83 4.96
CA TYR A 74 3.67 11.26 5.77
C TYR A 74 2.34 11.95 5.52
N GLY A 75 1.27 11.17 5.51
CA GLY A 75 -0.08 11.69 5.39
C GLY A 75 -1.01 10.75 4.65
N GLN A 76 -2.20 11.26 4.37
CA GLN A 76 -3.19 10.61 3.53
C GLN A 76 -3.50 11.51 2.34
N THR A 77 -3.60 10.90 1.17
CA THR A 77 -4.07 11.52 -0.07
C THR A 77 -4.97 10.53 -0.79
N ASN A 78 -5.58 10.91 -1.90
CA ASN A 78 -6.27 10.00 -2.79
C ASN A 78 -5.50 9.83 -4.11
N LEU A 79 -5.72 8.70 -4.76
CA LEU A 79 -5.30 8.37 -6.12
C LEU A 79 -6.57 8.13 -6.94
N ILE A 80 -6.72 8.92 -8.00
CA ILE A 80 -7.80 8.76 -8.99
C ILE A 80 -7.17 8.42 -10.32
N VAL A 81 -7.68 7.37 -10.96
CA VAL A 81 -7.26 6.92 -12.29
C VAL A 81 -8.47 6.95 -13.21
N LEU A 82 -8.35 7.62 -14.35
CA LEU A 82 -9.39 7.73 -15.36
C LEU A 82 -8.98 7.03 -16.66
N ASP A 83 -9.96 6.43 -17.33
CA ASP A 83 -9.82 5.91 -18.69
C ASP A 83 -9.86 7.06 -19.74
N SER A 84 -9.71 6.71 -21.02
CA SER A 84 -9.73 7.68 -22.12
C SER A 84 -11.09 8.36 -22.35
N MET A 85 -12.16 7.82 -21.79
CA MET A 85 -13.51 8.39 -21.83
C MET A 85 -13.80 9.27 -20.61
N GLY A 86 -12.88 9.33 -19.64
CA GLY A 86 -13.03 10.07 -18.40
C GLY A 86 -13.76 9.31 -17.29
N ASN A 87 -14.01 8.01 -17.45
CA ASN A 87 -14.61 7.20 -16.39
C ASN A 87 -13.55 6.82 -15.34
N PRO A 88 -13.90 6.80 -14.05
CA PRO A 88 -13.00 6.37 -13.00
C PRO A 88 -12.74 4.86 -13.06
N VAL A 89 -11.47 4.49 -13.28
CA VAL A 89 -10.95 3.13 -13.18
C VAL A 89 -10.59 2.78 -11.74
N ALA A 90 -10.07 3.76 -11.00
CA ALA A 90 -9.79 3.64 -9.57
C ALA A 90 -10.02 4.97 -8.88
N ASP A 91 -10.58 4.91 -7.67
CA ASP A 91 -10.65 6.01 -6.72
C ASP A 91 -10.42 5.42 -5.33
N THR A 92 -9.24 5.65 -4.77
CA THR A 92 -8.82 5.05 -3.51
C THR A 92 -7.96 5.98 -2.67
N MET A 93 -8.02 5.77 -1.36
CA MET A 93 -7.19 6.47 -0.40
C MET A 93 -5.79 5.86 -0.36
N VAL A 94 -4.79 6.72 -0.48
CA VAL A 94 -3.37 6.41 -0.31
C VAL A 94 -2.92 6.91 1.05
N THR A 95 -2.46 5.99 1.90
CA THR A 95 -1.83 6.33 3.18
C THR A 95 -0.33 6.10 3.08
N VAL A 96 0.45 7.14 3.35
CA VAL A 96 1.91 7.06 3.43
C VAL A 96 2.30 6.88 4.88
N VAL A 97 2.74 5.67 5.21
CA VAL A 97 3.16 5.29 6.55
C VAL A 97 4.68 5.37 6.67
N GLN A 98 5.18 5.51 7.91
CA GLN A 98 6.57 5.14 8.16
C GLN A 98 6.79 3.70 7.72
N ALA A 99 8.04 3.38 7.37
CA ALA A 99 8.53 2.01 7.47
C ALA A 99 8.58 1.60 8.96
N GLN A 100 7.45 1.68 9.65
CA GLN A 100 7.27 1.46 11.08
C GLN A 100 7.13 -0.03 11.41
N SER A 101 6.98 -0.90 10.41
CA SER A 101 6.93 -2.35 10.59
C SER A 101 8.21 -2.94 11.18
N ASP A 102 9.28 -2.15 11.22
CA ASP A 102 10.62 -2.65 11.49
C ASP A 102 11.18 -2.08 12.81
N LEU A 103 10.44 -1.24 13.54
CA LEU A 103 10.91 -0.74 14.83
C LEU A 103 10.55 -1.70 15.96
N VAL A 104 11.56 -2.21 16.66
CA VAL A 104 11.42 -3.07 17.82
C VAL A 104 11.96 -2.34 19.04
N THR A 105 11.12 -2.16 20.06
CA THR A 105 11.56 -1.63 21.36
C THR A 105 11.69 -2.76 22.37
N VAL A 106 12.86 -2.90 22.97
CA VAL A 106 13.16 -3.88 24.00
C VAL A 106 13.24 -3.20 25.35
N TYR A 107 12.50 -3.73 26.34
CA TYR A 107 12.53 -3.27 27.72
C TYR A 107 13.23 -4.30 28.60
N MET A 108 14.30 -3.90 29.29
CA MET A 108 15.02 -4.70 30.28
C MET A 108 14.94 -4.00 31.64
N GLY A 109 13.85 -4.22 32.36
CA GLY A 109 13.53 -3.42 33.55
C GLY A 109 13.16 -1.98 33.15
N THR A 110 13.90 -0.99 33.64
CA THR A 110 13.72 0.42 33.26
C THR A 110 14.52 0.82 32.03
N ALA A 111 15.41 -0.04 31.56
CA ALA A 111 16.17 0.18 30.34
C ALA A 111 15.27 -0.01 29.12
N ARG A 112 15.20 1.00 28.26
CA ARG A 112 14.49 0.95 26.99
C ARG A 112 15.50 1.07 25.86
N THR A 113 15.43 0.20 24.86
CA THR A 113 16.30 0.29 23.67
C THR A 113 15.46 0.10 22.42
N THR A 114 15.79 0.83 21.35
CA THR A 114 15.04 0.77 20.09
C THR A 114 15.92 0.28 18.93
N PHE A 115 15.36 -0.57 18.09
CA PHE A 115 16.03 -1.18 16.93
C PHE A 115 15.20 -1.00 15.67
N ALA A 116 15.88 -0.87 14.53
CA ALA A 116 15.29 -1.00 13.20
C ALA A 116 15.68 -2.37 12.61
N CYS A 117 14.71 -3.22 12.29
CA CYS A 117 14.88 -4.63 11.96
C CYS A 117 14.42 -4.93 10.54
N SER A 118 15.36 -5.22 9.64
CA SER A 118 15.06 -5.71 8.28
C SER A 118 16.30 -6.28 7.59
N PRO A 119 16.46 -7.61 7.41
CA PRO A 119 15.99 -8.75 8.23
C PRO A 119 16.80 -8.94 9.52
N VAL A 120 17.88 -8.17 9.70
CA VAL A 120 18.71 -8.12 10.92
C VAL A 120 18.42 -6.80 11.64
N CYS A 121 18.36 -6.83 12.96
CA CYS A 121 18.16 -5.64 13.77
C CYS A 121 19.43 -4.80 13.87
N GLN A 122 19.30 -3.51 13.64
CA GLN A 122 20.33 -2.50 13.83
C GLN A 122 19.86 -1.50 14.90
N PRO A 123 20.75 -1.03 15.78
CA PRO A 123 20.38 -0.07 16.81
C PRO A 123 19.96 1.26 16.20
N THR A 124 18.92 1.90 16.75
CA THR A 124 18.50 3.26 16.38
C THR A 124 18.18 4.06 17.64
N ILE A 125 18.58 5.32 17.67
CA ILE A 125 18.42 6.16 18.85
C ILE A 125 17.03 6.81 18.81
N MET A 126 16.21 6.53 19.82
CA MET A 126 14.94 7.22 20.06
C MET A 126 14.94 7.96 21.40
N MET A 127 14.10 8.99 21.49
CA MET A 127 13.88 9.71 22.74
C MET A 127 13.37 8.76 23.81
N GLY A 128 14.05 8.71 24.95
CA GLY A 128 13.70 7.84 26.08
C GLY A 128 14.31 6.44 26.02
N ASP A 129 15.19 6.16 25.06
CA ASP A 129 16.09 5.02 25.15
C ASP A 129 17.13 5.23 26.27
N GLU A 130 17.70 4.14 26.76
CA GLU A 130 18.69 4.15 27.82
C GLU A 130 19.94 4.95 27.40
N ASN A 131 20.51 5.71 28.34
CA ASN A 131 21.67 6.56 28.09
C ASN A 131 22.90 5.78 27.62
N SER A 132 23.14 4.58 28.18
CA SER A 132 24.28 3.73 27.84
C SER A 132 24.21 3.24 26.39
N PHE A 133 23.05 2.73 25.97
CA PHE A 133 22.75 2.31 24.61
C PHE A 133 22.86 3.46 23.60
N THR A 134 22.34 4.64 23.99
CA THR A 134 22.41 5.85 23.17
C THR A 134 23.86 6.29 22.96
N ALA A 135 24.67 6.30 24.01
CA ALA A 135 26.09 6.64 23.96
C ALA A 135 26.87 5.68 23.05
N SER A 136 26.73 4.37 23.25
CA SER A 136 27.46 3.37 22.44
C SER A 136 27.07 3.41 20.95
N THR A 137 25.78 3.64 20.65
CA THR A 137 25.29 3.75 19.27
C THR A 137 25.81 5.01 18.58
N PHE A 138 25.89 6.12 19.32
CA PHE A 138 26.47 7.37 18.84
C PHE A 138 27.98 7.27 18.60
N GLU A 139 28.74 6.68 19.52
CA GLU A 139 30.18 6.42 19.37
C GLU A 139 30.48 5.51 18.17
N SER A 140 29.66 4.46 17.97
CA SER A 140 29.78 3.56 16.81
C SER A 140 29.56 4.32 15.50
N SER A 141 28.58 5.23 15.47
CA SER A 141 28.29 6.07 14.31
C SER A 141 29.45 7.04 14.01
N GLN A 142 30.04 7.65 15.04
CA GLN A 142 31.20 8.52 14.89
C GLN A 142 32.42 7.76 14.36
N THR A 143 32.66 6.55 14.85
CA THR A 143 33.79 5.71 14.42
C THR A 143 33.69 5.35 12.94
N ILE A 144 32.48 5.07 12.45
CA ILE A 144 32.26 4.86 11.00
C ILE A 144 32.46 6.16 10.22
N SER A 145 31.99 7.30 10.73
CA SER A 145 32.17 8.60 10.04
C SER A 145 33.63 9.03 9.92
N THR A 146 34.45 8.77 10.95
CA THR A 146 35.89 9.06 10.93
C THR A 146 36.64 8.08 10.04
N ALA A 147 36.27 6.79 10.03
CA ALA A 147 36.84 5.80 9.13
C ALA A 147 36.51 6.08 7.65
N ALA A 148 35.29 6.56 7.35
CA ALA A 148 34.89 6.94 6.00
C ALA A 148 35.53 8.26 5.51
N GLY A 149 35.93 9.15 6.43
CA GLY A 149 36.59 10.42 6.13
C GLY A 149 38.11 10.35 5.94
N GLY A 150 38.75 9.20 6.17
CA GLY A 150 40.21 9.04 6.17
C GLY A 150 40.87 8.80 4.80
N GLY A 151 40.14 8.98 3.68
CA GLY A 151 40.59 8.66 2.32
C GLY A 151 41.06 9.84 1.46
N ALA A 152 41.40 10.99 2.05
CA ALA A 152 41.92 12.13 1.32
C ALA A 152 43.07 12.80 2.09
N GLN A 153 44.26 12.21 1.94
CA GLN A 153 45.56 12.88 1.95
C GLN A 153 46.57 11.98 1.26
#